data_AF-A0A1D9BCC2-F1
#
_entry.id   AF-A0A1D9BCC2-F1
#
_cell.length_a   1.000
_cell.length_b   1.000
_cell.length_c   1.000
_cell.angle_alpha   90.00
_cell.angle_beta   90.00
_cell.angle_gamma   90.00
#
_symmetry.space_group_name_H-M   'P 1'
#
loop_
_entity.id
_entity.type
_entity.pdbx_description
1 polymer ?
#
loop_
_entity_poly.entity_id
_entity_poly.type
_entity_poly.pdbx_seq_one_letter_code
_entity_poly.pdbx_strand_id
1 'polypeptide(L)'
;MAMPKLIIDESMLERIVASFTGLPITMGPDGKMLAPGTVDLLDADHTISRWMPNDDRTGMFVLAAEACRDVTFYSERLIDSKTRRRAMRGVTVPVCKLMDVTALLVSRMNDKTTRDARAQWLNADRKTYHEVAKRLRKSRLQGPVRWVRNKIGAHLDAEAFTVGTEYLKLDDILGAFGDCVVLLTLSMNYPSSWFSWIRDLGTSPDGQQHIVETMFEYPLCIRWVTDLDGHPITLSRAVLAEDPMHELQAQMFEAANAYNELVRVTGTQLPLITMNPIVDAAGSAQKKSATNNFLQSIRIF
;
A
#
# COMPACT_ATOMS: atom_id res chain seq x y z
N MET A 1 23.30 14.98 -19.24
CA MET A 1 23.80 13.66 -18.80
C MET A 1 22.85 12.59 -19.33
N ALA A 2 23.34 11.63 -20.10
CA ALA A 2 22.51 10.54 -20.60
C ALA A 2 22.14 9.61 -19.44
N MET A 3 20.84 9.37 -19.23
CA MET A 3 20.37 8.40 -18.25
C MET A 3 20.92 7.01 -18.61
N PRO A 4 21.50 6.25 -17.67
CA PRO A 4 21.92 4.88 -17.92
C PRO A 4 20.71 4.06 -18.36
N LYS A 5 20.79 3.46 -19.55
CA LYS A 5 19.78 2.54 -20.07
C LYS A 5 20.24 1.13 -19.76
N LEU A 6 19.48 0.41 -18.93
CA LEU A 6 19.64 -1.03 -18.80
C LEU A 6 19.08 -1.68 -20.06
N ILE A 7 19.95 -2.32 -20.84
CA ILE A 7 19.56 -3.08 -22.02
C ILE A 7 19.34 -4.52 -21.56
N ILE A 8 18.09 -4.97 -21.58
CA ILE A 8 17.73 -6.36 -21.31
C ILE A 8 17.80 -7.09 -22.65
N ASP A 9 18.69 -8.07 -22.78
CA ASP A 9 18.76 -8.90 -23.98
C ASP A 9 17.62 -9.94 -24.02
N GLU A 10 17.33 -10.49 -25.21
CA GLU A 10 16.26 -11.47 -25.41
C GLU A 10 16.40 -12.70 -24.50
N SER A 11 17.63 -13.12 -24.20
CA SER A 11 17.89 -14.28 -23.35
C SER A 11 17.55 -14.02 -21.88
N MET A 12 17.76 -12.79 -21.41
CA MET A 12 17.35 -12.35 -20.08
C MET A 12 15.83 -12.20 -20.03
N LEU A 13 15.21 -11.71 -21.10
CA LEU A 13 13.76 -11.64 -21.25
C LEU A 13 13.12 -13.03 -21.17
N GLU A 14 13.65 -14.03 -21.88
CA GLU A 14 13.19 -15.42 -21.85
C GLU A 14 13.32 -16.05 -20.45
N ARG A 15 14.43 -15.78 -19.75
CA ARG A 15 14.63 -16.23 -18.36
C ARG A 15 13.65 -15.59 -17.39
N ILE A 16 13.35 -14.30 -17.58
CA ILE A 16 12.35 -13.60 -16.77
C ILE A 16 10.94 -14.13 -17.09
N VAL A 17 10.64 -14.35 -18.37
CA VAL A 17 9.37 -14.94 -18.81
C VAL A 17 9.16 -16.33 -18.21
N ALA A 18 10.21 -17.15 -18.15
CA ALA A 18 10.19 -18.45 -17.48
C ALA A 18 10.07 -18.36 -15.95
N SER A 19 10.45 -17.22 -15.35
CA SER A 19 10.30 -16.96 -13.91
C SER A 19 8.94 -16.36 -13.54
N PHE A 20 8.16 -15.85 -14.50
CA PHE A 20 6.74 -15.57 -14.28
C PHE A 20 6.08 -16.91 -13.99
N THR A 21 5.85 -17.18 -12.71
CA THR A 21 5.22 -18.41 -12.19
C THR A 21 3.73 -18.42 -12.50
N GLY A 22 3.35 -18.24 -13.76
CA GLY A 22 2.02 -18.52 -14.30
C GLY A 22 0.88 -18.10 -13.39
N LEU A 23 0.99 -16.96 -12.71
CA LEU A 23 -0.19 -16.38 -12.10
C LEU A 23 -1.06 -15.96 -13.27
N PRO A 24 -2.27 -16.50 -13.40
CA PRO A 24 -3.14 -16.13 -14.50
C PRO A 24 -3.22 -14.60 -14.48
N ILE A 25 -2.95 -13.98 -15.63
CA ILE A 25 -3.35 -12.60 -15.88
C ILE A 25 -4.79 -12.57 -15.41
N THR A 26 -5.04 -11.89 -14.28
CA THR A 26 -6.38 -11.80 -13.73
C THR A 26 -7.12 -10.84 -14.63
N MET A 27 -7.56 -11.37 -15.76
CA MET A 27 -8.66 -10.79 -16.50
C MET A 27 -9.79 -10.63 -15.50
N GLY A 28 -10.54 -9.53 -15.61
CA GLY A 28 -11.78 -9.41 -14.88
C GLY A 28 -12.65 -10.66 -15.07
N PRO A 29 -13.66 -10.89 -14.22
CA PRO A 29 -14.58 -12.02 -14.37
C PRO A 29 -15.25 -12.12 -15.77
N ASP A 30 -15.13 -11.08 -16.58
CA ASP A 30 -15.59 -10.95 -17.97
C ASP A 30 -14.49 -11.12 -19.05
N GLY A 31 -13.23 -11.35 -18.70
CA GLY A 31 -12.14 -11.48 -19.68
C GLY A 31 -11.47 -10.16 -20.09
N LYS A 32 -11.89 -9.02 -19.50
CA LYS A 32 -11.39 -7.69 -19.87
C LYS A 32 -10.22 -7.29 -18.97
N MET A 33 -9.24 -6.56 -19.53
CA MET A 33 -8.24 -5.84 -18.72
C MET A 33 -8.83 -4.57 -18.10
N LEU A 34 -9.90 -4.05 -18.70
CA LEU A 34 -10.62 -2.85 -18.27
C LEU A 34 -12.04 -3.25 -17.84
N ALA A 35 -12.25 -3.51 -16.55
CA ALA A 35 -13.57 -3.75 -15.99
C ALA A 35 -14.22 -2.42 -15.56
N PRO A 36 -15.50 -2.15 -15.89
CA PRO A 36 -16.21 -0.97 -15.40
C PRO A 36 -16.35 -1.02 -13.87
N GLY A 37 -15.75 -0.07 -13.16
CA GLY A 37 -15.86 0.08 -11.70
C GLY A 37 -14.55 0.16 -10.91
N THR A 38 -13.40 -0.10 -11.52
CA THR A 38 -12.08 0.04 -10.86
C THR A 38 -11.23 1.17 -11.46
N VAL A 39 -11.60 1.68 -12.64
CA VAL A 39 -10.92 2.77 -13.33
C VAL A 39 -11.97 3.76 -13.83
N ASP A 40 -12.05 4.96 -13.23
CA ASP A 40 -12.72 6.10 -13.86
C ASP A 40 -11.84 6.53 -15.04
N LEU A 41 -12.15 6.01 -16.24
CA LEU A 41 -11.56 6.50 -17.47
C LEU A 41 -12.34 7.75 -17.90
N LEU A 42 -11.92 8.93 -17.44
CA LEU A 42 -12.44 10.22 -17.89
C LEU A 42 -11.28 11.19 -18.10
N ASP A 43 -11.18 12.01 -19.16
CA ASP A 43 -12.01 12.21 -20.35
C ASP A 43 -11.20 13.02 -21.40
N ALA A 44 -11.69 13.06 -22.65
CA ALA A 44 -11.39 13.92 -23.82
C ALA A 44 -9.95 14.14 -24.32
N ASP A 45 -8.96 14.25 -23.42
CA ASP A 45 -7.55 14.54 -23.75
C ASP A 45 -6.59 13.34 -23.48
N HIS A 46 -7.15 12.21 -23.00
CA HIS A 46 -6.67 10.82 -22.96
C HIS A 46 -5.16 10.48 -22.84
N THR A 47 -4.34 11.20 -22.05
CA THR A 47 -3.03 10.66 -21.61
C THR A 47 -2.78 10.91 -20.13
N ILE A 48 -3.20 9.98 -19.26
CA ILE A 48 -2.71 9.94 -17.87
C ILE A 48 -1.56 8.95 -17.81
N SER A 49 -0.31 9.44 -17.79
CA SER A 49 0.89 8.60 -17.68
C SER A 49 1.08 7.96 -16.29
N ARG A 50 0.12 8.11 -15.37
CA ARG A 50 0.22 7.70 -13.97
C ARG A 50 -0.31 6.28 -13.79
N TRP A 51 0.38 5.51 -12.95
CA TRP A 51 -0.06 4.19 -12.55
C TRP A 51 -1.33 4.26 -11.70
N MET A 52 -2.28 3.38 -12.01
CA MET A 52 -3.53 3.19 -11.29
C MET A 52 -3.64 1.74 -10.79
N PRO A 53 -4.39 1.50 -9.71
CA PRO A 53 -4.68 0.14 -9.27
C PRO A 53 -5.45 -0.64 -10.35
N ASN A 54 -4.97 -1.82 -10.71
CA ASN A 54 -5.64 -2.69 -11.67
C ASN A 54 -6.63 -3.66 -11.01
N ASP A 55 -6.45 -3.96 -9.72
CA ASP A 55 -7.33 -4.88 -8.99
C ASP A 55 -7.75 -4.33 -7.62
N ASP A 56 -8.78 -4.95 -7.03
CA ASP A 56 -9.30 -4.60 -5.70
C ASP A 56 -8.22 -4.59 -4.63
N ARG A 57 -7.25 -5.51 -4.69
CA ARG A 57 -6.18 -5.62 -3.67
C ARG A 57 -5.29 -4.39 -3.70
N THR A 58 -4.87 -4.00 -4.90
CA THR A 58 -4.05 -2.82 -5.13
C THR A 58 -4.84 -1.57 -4.76
N GLY A 59 -6.12 -1.49 -5.13
CA GLY A 59 -6.99 -0.38 -4.74
C GLY A 59 -7.09 -0.23 -3.22
N MET A 60 -7.28 -1.33 -2.49
CA MET A 60 -7.31 -1.32 -1.02
C MET A 60 -5.96 -0.94 -0.41
N PHE A 61 -4.84 -1.33 -1.03
CA PHE A 61 -3.51 -0.91 -0.58
C PHE A 61 -3.31 0.60 -0.74
N VAL A 62 -3.66 1.17 -1.90
CA VAL A 62 -3.61 2.63 -2.13
C VAL A 62 -4.50 3.37 -1.13
N LEU A 63 -5.75 2.94 -0.97
CA LEU A 63 -6.69 3.57 -0.02
C LEU A 63 -6.20 3.49 1.43
N ALA A 64 -5.58 2.38 1.83
CA ALA A 64 -5.02 2.25 3.16
C ALA A 64 -3.80 3.16 3.34
N ALA A 65 -2.97 3.30 2.29
CA ALA A 65 -1.84 4.20 2.31
C ALA A 65 -2.27 5.67 2.45
N GLU A 66 -3.28 6.08 1.69
CA GLU A 66 -3.89 7.41 1.79
C GLU A 66 -4.53 7.64 3.17
N ALA A 67 -5.23 6.64 3.72
CA ALA A 67 -5.83 6.74 5.05
C ALA A 67 -4.78 6.93 6.17
N CYS A 68 -3.54 6.50 5.98
CA CYS A 68 -2.46 6.83 6.90
C CYS A 68 -2.18 8.34 6.94
N ARG A 69 -2.28 9.05 5.81
CA ARG A 69 -2.09 10.52 5.77
C ARG A 69 -3.10 11.25 6.64
N ASP A 70 -4.36 10.81 6.61
CA ASP A 70 -5.43 11.37 7.45
C ASP A 70 -5.13 11.21 8.94
N VAL A 71 -4.51 10.09 9.35
CA VAL A 71 -4.10 9.86 10.75
C VAL A 71 -2.89 10.71 11.11
N THR A 72 -1.88 10.75 10.23
CA THR A 72 -0.66 11.54 10.42
C THR A 72 -0.95 13.02 10.59
N PHE A 73 -1.98 13.57 9.94
CA PHE A 73 -2.42 14.96 10.14
C PHE A 73 -2.73 15.32 11.60
N TYR A 74 -3.14 14.36 12.43
CA TYR A 74 -3.46 14.60 13.84
C TYR A 74 -2.27 14.38 14.79
N SER A 75 -1.10 13.94 14.31
CA SER A 75 0.04 13.52 15.15
C SER A 75 0.48 14.62 16.13
N GLU A 76 0.74 15.83 15.64
CA GLU A 76 1.17 16.97 16.47
C GLU A 76 0.15 17.30 17.57
N ARG A 77 -1.14 17.25 17.23
CA ARG A 77 -2.24 17.55 18.18
C ARG A 77 -2.46 16.46 19.22
N LEU A 78 -2.05 15.22 18.93
CA LEU A 78 -2.08 14.10 19.87
C LEU A 78 -0.92 14.20 20.90
N ILE A 79 0.20 14.80 20.50
CA ILE A 79 1.33 15.09 21.39
C ILE A 79 0.93 16.13 22.45
N ASP A 80 0.35 17.27 22.04
CA ASP A 80 -0.04 18.34 22.96
C ASP A 80 -1.14 17.90 23.92
N SER A 81 -0.82 17.88 25.22
CA SER A 81 -1.74 17.47 26.29
C SER A 81 -3.00 18.34 26.38
N LYS A 82 -2.94 19.61 25.96
CA LYS A 82 -4.08 20.54 25.98
C LYS A 82 -5.11 20.18 24.91
N THR A 83 -4.66 19.79 23.72
CA THR A 83 -5.54 19.46 22.59
C THR A 83 -5.82 17.97 22.44
N ARG A 84 -5.05 17.11 23.11
CA ARG A 84 -5.06 15.65 22.94
C ARG A 84 -6.47 15.05 22.94
N ARG A 85 -7.32 15.38 23.91
CA ARG A 85 -8.68 14.81 23.98
C ARG A 85 -9.52 15.13 22.74
N ARG A 86 -9.45 16.36 22.22
CA ARG A 86 -10.15 16.76 20.99
C ARG A 86 -9.54 16.04 19.78
N ALA A 87 -8.22 15.98 19.72
CA ALA A 87 -7.50 15.28 18.65
C ALA A 87 -7.83 13.78 18.61
N MET A 88 -7.94 13.12 19.77
CA MET A 88 -8.35 11.71 19.89
C MET A 88 -9.74 11.47 19.29
N ARG A 89 -10.70 12.37 19.50
CA ARG A 89 -12.03 12.27 18.87
C ARG A 89 -11.95 12.44 17.36
N GLY A 90 -11.24 13.48 16.90
CA GLY A 90 -11.08 13.77 15.47
C GLY A 90 -10.41 12.64 14.70
N VAL A 91 -9.36 12.03 15.28
CA VAL A 91 -8.58 10.97 14.64
C VAL A 91 -9.26 9.60 14.69
N THR A 92 -10.29 9.42 15.54
CA THR A 92 -10.99 8.13 15.69
C THR A 92 -11.60 7.66 14.37
N VAL A 93 -12.21 8.56 13.61
CA VAL A 93 -12.83 8.22 12.32
C VAL A 93 -11.77 7.81 11.28
N PRO A 94 -10.70 8.60 11.03
CA PRO A 94 -9.55 8.19 10.22
C PRO A 94 -8.96 6.83 10.61
N VAL A 95 -8.69 6.59 11.89
CA VAL A 95 -8.11 5.32 12.35
C VAL A 95 -9.07 4.17 12.11
N CYS A 96 -10.36 4.35 12.37
CA CYS A 96 -11.36 3.32 12.08
C CYS A 96 -11.45 3.00 10.58
N LYS A 97 -11.36 4.02 9.70
CA LYS A 97 -11.32 3.84 8.24
C LYS A 97 -10.06 3.05 7.84
N LEU A 98 -8.90 3.45 8.34
CA LEU A 98 -7.64 2.75 8.11
C LEU A 98 -7.72 1.27 8.54
N MET A 99 -8.30 0.99 9.72
CA MET A 99 -8.52 -0.38 10.20
C MET A 99 -9.43 -1.18 9.27
N ASP A 100 -10.50 -0.57 8.76
CA ASP A 100 -11.44 -1.23 7.85
C ASP A 100 -10.79 -1.59 6.52
N VAL A 101 -10.10 -0.64 5.89
CA VAL A 101 -9.43 -0.87 4.60
C VAL A 101 -8.27 -1.86 4.77
N THR A 102 -7.46 -1.72 5.81
CA THR A 102 -6.35 -2.67 6.09
C THR A 102 -6.87 -4.08 6.33
N ALA A 103 -7.97 -4.24 7.08
CA ALA A 103 -8.54 -5.56 7.32
C ALA A 103 -9.15 -6.18 6.05
N LEU A 104 -9.75 -5.37 5.17
CA LEU A 104 -10.22 -5.82 3.86
C LEU A 104 -9.03 -6.27 2.99
N LEU A 105 -7.96 -5.49 2.93
CA LEU A 105 -6.73 -5.86 2.25
C LEU A 105 -6.18 -7.19 2.76
N VAL A 106 -6.01 -7.35 4.09
CA VAL A 106 -5.55 -8.61 4.70
C VAL A 106 -6.46 -9.79 4.33
N SER A 107 -7.77 -9.58 4.30
CA SER A 107 -8.73 -10.60 3.89
C SER A 107 -8.56 -10.99 2.42
N ARG A 108 -8.36 -10.02 1.53
CA ARG A 108 -8.15 -10.27 0.08
C ARG A 108 -6.80 -10.92 -0.19
N MET A 109 -5.81 -10.66 0.66
CA MET A 109 -4.51 -11.32 0.65
C MET A 109 -4.52 -12.69 1.35
N ASN A 110 -5.67 -13.27 1.69
CA ASN A 110 -5.74 -14.58 2.37
C ASN A 110 -6.08 -15.76 1.43
N ASP A 111 -5.96 -15.57 0.12
CA ASP A 111 -6.06 -16.66 -0.86
C ASP A 111 -4.88 -17.64 -0.78
N LYS A 112 -4.97 -18.75 -1.50
CA LYS A 112 -3.97 -19.83 -1.46
C LYS A 112 -2.59 -19.34 -1.94
N THR A 113 -2.53 -18.66 -3.08
CA THR A 113 -1.30 -18.17 -3.69
C THR A 113 -0.56 -17.22 -2.75
N THR A 114 -1.29 -16.28 -2.17
CA THR A 114 -0.72 -15.28 -1.25
C THR A 114 -0.26 -15.93 0.06
N ARG A 115 -0.95 -16.98 0.53
CA ARG A 115 -0.50 -17.76 1.71
C ARG A 115 0.79 -18.55 1.43
N ASP A 116 0.89 -19.17 0.26
CA ASP A 116 2.07 -19.94 -0.14
C ASP A 116 3.29 -19.01 -0.30
N ALA A 117 3.10 -17.83 -0.89
CA ALA A 117 4.13 -16.80 -0.95
C ALA A 117 4.55 -16.30 0.45
N ARG A 118 3.60 -16.06 1.37
CA ARG A 118 3.91 -15.72 2.77
C ARG A 118 4.68 -16.80 3.52
N ALA A 119 4.60 -18.06 3.10
CA ALA A 119 5.36 -19.13 3.75
C ALA A 119 6.87 -18.93 3.57
N GLN A 120 7.29 -18.24 2.51
CA GLN A 120 8.69 -17.95 2.18
C GLN A 120 9.25 -16.72 2.92
N TRP A 121 8.40 -15.96 3.61
CA TRP A 121 8.83 -14.81 4.40
C TRP A 121 9.74 -15.22 5.56
N LEU A 122 10.51 -14.27 6.08
CA LEU A 122 11.25 -14.48 7.31
C LEU A 122 10.27 -14.89 8.42
N ASN A 123 10.64 -15.92 9.20
CA ASN A 123 9.77 -16.47 10.24
C ASN A 123 9.28 -15.40 11.23
N ALA A 124 10.13 -14.41 11.55
CA ALA A 124 9.78 -13.28 12.40
C ALA A 124 8.66 -12.43 11.79
N ASP A 125 8.84 -11.95 10.56
CA ASP A 125 7.86 -11.11 9.86
C ASP A 125 6.54 -11.85 9.62
N ARG A 126 6.58 -13.15 9.28
CA ARG A 126 5.37 -13.98 9.14
C ARG A 126 4.61 -14.08 10.47
N LYS A 127 5.32 -14.27 11.59
CA LYS A 127 4.72 -14.35 12.92
C LYS A 127 4.11 -13.00 13.32
N THR A 128 4.86 -11.91 13.15
CA THR A 128 4.41 -10.55 13.39
C THR A 128 3.16 -10.24 12.58
N TYR A 129 3.17 -10.50 11.27
CA TYR A 129 2.01 -10.31 10.39
C TYR A 129 0.78 -11.07 10.91
N HIS A 130 0.93 -12.34 11.27
CA HIS A 130 -0.19 -13.15 11.76
C HIS A 130 -0.76 -12.63 13.09
N GLU A 131 0.11 -12.31 14.04
CA GLU A 131 -0.29 -11.81 15.36
C GLU A 131 -0.99 -10.45 15.24
N VAL A 132 -0.43 -9.54 14.45
CA VAL A 132 -0.98 -8.20 14.20
C VAL A 132 -2.31 -8.31 13.45
N ALA A 133 -2.41 -9.13 12.40
CA ALA A 133 -3.67 -9.35 11.69
C ALA A 133 -4.77 -9.90 12.61
N LYS A 134 -4.43 -10.79 13.55
CA LYS A 134 -5.37 -11.31 14.55
C LYS A 134 -5.81 -10.22 15.52
N ARG A 135 -4.89 -9.37 16.00
CA ARG A 135 -5.23 -8.22 16.86
C ARG A 135 -6.12 -7.22 16.12
N LEU A 136 -5.76 -6.83 14.91
CA LEU A 136 -6.54 -5.92 14.07
C LEU A 136 -7.97 -6.45 13.86
N ARG A 137 -8.13 -7.74 13.55
CA ARG A 137 -9.47 -8.34 13.41
C ARG A 137 -10.32 -8.20 14.67
N LYS A 138 -9.73 -8.42 15.85
CA LYS A 138 -10.42 -8.25 17.14
C LYS A 138 -10.77 -6.77 17.38
N SER A 139 -9.80 -5.88 17.22
CA SER A 139 -9.97 -4.43 17.42
C SER A 139 -11.00 -3.83 16.47
N ARG A 140 -11.04 -4.30 15.21
CA ARG A 140 -12.01 -3.85 14.20
C ARG A 140 -13.46 -4.20 14.56
N LEU A 141 -13.69 -5.36 15.15
CA LEU A 141 -15.04 -5.84 15.45
C LEU A 141 -15.61 -5.23 16.72
N GLN A 142 -14.78 -5.10 17.77
CA GLN A 142 -15.27 -4.76 19.11
C GLN A 142 -14.32 -3.82 19.89
N GLY A 143 -13.36 -3.19 19.22
CA GLY A 143 -12.39 -2.32 19.89
C GLY A 143 -12.96 -0.95 20.32
N PRO A 144 -12.31 -0.27 21.28
CA PRO A 144 -12.73 1.06 21.75
C PRO A 144 -12.85 2.10 20.62
N VAL A 145 -11.92 2.08 19.66
CA VAL A 145 -11.93 2.96 18.48
C VAL A 145 -13.23 2.77 17.66
N ARG A 146 -13.62 1.53 17.39
CA ARG A 146 -14.86 1.22 16.66
C ARG A 146 -16.08 1.69 17.44
N TRP A 147 -16.11 1.44 18.74
CA TRP A 147 -17.22 1.83 19.59
C TRP A 147 -17.44 3.35 19.57
N VAL A 148 -16.37 4.13 19.75
CA VAL A 148 -16.44 5.59 19.67
C VAL A 148 -16.83 6.04 18.27
N ARG A 149 -16.26 5.46 17.19
CA ARG A 149 -16.67 5.78 15.81
C ARG A 149 -18.17 5.56 15.59
N ASN A 150 -18.73 4.46 16.08
CA ASN A 150 -20.16 4.16 15.92
C ASN A 150 -21.04 5.14 16.70
N LYS A 151 -20.58 5.60 17.87
CA LYS A 151 -21.25 6.66 18.61
C LYS A 151 -21.18 8.00 17.89
N ILE A 152 -20.00 8.39 17.39
CA ILE A 152 -19.85 9.57 16.52
C ILE A 152 -20.75 9.45 15.30
N GLY A 153 -20.82 8.31 14.62
CA GLY A 153 -21.69 8.14 13.45
C GLY A 153 -23.19 8.26 13.77
N ALA A 154 -23.62 7.93 14.99
CA ALA A 154 -25.00 8.07 15.43
C ALA A 154 -25.37 9.53 15.77
N HIS A 155 -24.37 10.36 16.09
CA HIS A 155 -24.54 11.77 16.40
C HIS A 155 -23.84 12.56 15.30
N LEU A 156 -24.59 13.03 14.29
CA LEU A 156 -24.12 13.68 13.05
C LEU A 156 -23.09 14.82 13.22
N ASP A 157 -22.73 15.20 14.45
CA ASP A 157 -21.63 16.09 14.83
C ASP A 157 -20.62 15.38 15.77
N ALA A 158 -19.42 15.15 15.24
CA ALA A 158 -18.30 14.52 15.95
C ALA A 158 -17.66 15.41 17.02
N GLU A 159 -17.80 16.73 16.91
CA GLU A 159 -17.24 17.69 17.87
C GLU A 159 -18.18 17.90 19.07
N ALA A 160 -19.49 17.79 18.85
CA ALA A 160 -20.50 17.88 19.91
C ALA A 160 -20.54 16.63 20.82
N PHE A 161 -20.07 15.47 20.32
CA PHE A 161 -20.15 14.24 21.09
C PHE A 161 -19.03 14.10 22.12
N THR A 162 -19.38 14.28 23.39
CA THR A 162 -18.44 14.18 24.52
C THR A 162 -18.57 12.90 25.35
N VAL A 163 -19.77 12.32 25.41
CA VAL A 163 -20.15 11.20 26.28
C VAL A 163 -19.49 9.90 25.83
N GLY A 164 -18.88 9.13 26.73
CA GLY A 164 -18.29 7.83 26.38
C GLY A 164 -16.93 7.86 25.67
N THR A 165 -16.53 9.02 25.11
CA THR A 165 -15.15 9.20 24.60
C THR A 165 -14.10 9.15 25.72
N GLU A 166 -14.53 9.26 26.98
CA GLU A 166 -13.69 9.09 28.18
C GLU A 166 -13.09 7.69 28.34
N TYR A 167 -13.69 6.68 27.71
CA TYR A 167 -13.18 5.31 27.71
C TYR A 167 -12.10 5.05 26.66
N LEU A 168 -11.94 5.96 25.68
CA LEU A 168 -10.92 5.84 24.65
C LEU A 168 -9.58 6.31 25.19
N LYS A 169 -8.60 5.41 25.25
CA LYS A 169 -7.23 5.73 25.63
C LYS A 169 -6.38 6.01 24.40
N LEU A 170 -5.30 6.77 24.59
CA LEU A 170 -4.36 7.04 23.51
C LEU A 170 -3.76 5.73 22.97
N ASP A 171 -3.44 4.78 23.86
CA ASP A 171 -2.94 3.45 23.49
C ASP A 171 -3.90 2.66 22.59
N ASP A 172 -5.23 2.86 22.71
CA ASP A 172 -6.20 2.20 21.82
C ASP A 172 -6.10 2.72 20.39
N ILE A 173 -5.87 4.04 20.24
CA ILE A 173 -5.67 4.70 18.95
C ILE A 173 -4.32 4.31 18.36
N LEU A 174 -3.24 4.47 19.14
CA LEU A 174 -1.89 4.18 18.70
C LEU A 174 -1.71 2.70 18.40
N GLY A 175 -2.25 1.80 19.22
CA GLY A 175 -2.20 0.36 18.97
C GLY A 175 -2.90 -0.03 17.67
N ALA A 176 -4.08 0.53 17.40
CA ALA A 176 -4.79 0.30 16.15
C ALA A 176 -4.05 0.87 14.93
N PHE A 177 -3.51 2.10 15.06
CA PHE A 177 -2.72 2.73 14.01
C PHE A 177 -1.43 1.95 13.71
N GLY A 178 -0.67 1.61 14.74
CA GLY A 178 0.57 0.83 14.64
C GLY A 178 0.33 -0.54 14.02
N ASP A 179 -0.70 -1.27 14.45
CA ASP A 179 -1.07 -2.56 13.84
C ASP A 179 -1.36 -2.42 12.34
N CYS A 180 -2.02 -1.33 11.90
CA CYS A 180 -2.27 -1.08 10.47
C CYS A 180 -0.99 -0.77 9.71
N VAL A 181 -0.16 0.16 10.22
CA VAL A 181 1.11 0.54 9.58
C VAL A 181 2.03 -0.67 9.45
N VAL A 182 2.11 -1.51 10.49
CA VAL A 182 2.88 -2.76 10.48
C VAL A 182 2.43 -3.69 9.35
N LEU A 183 1.12 -3.92 9.20
CA LEU A 183 0.59 -4.79 8.16
C LEU A 183 0.84 -4.24 6.76
N LEU A 184 0.57 -2.95 6.54
CA LEU A 184 0.79 -2.28 5.25
C LEU A 184 2.25 -2.32 4.86
N THR A 185 3.12 -2.06 5.83
CA THR A 185 4.55 -2.10 5.66
C THR A 185 5.03 -3.50 5.25
N LEU A 186 4.63 -4.56 5.97
CA LEU A 186 5.00 -5.92 5.60
C LEU A 186 4.44 -6.33 4.23
N SER A 187 3.22 -5.90 3.90
CA SER A 187 2.65 -6.11 2.57
C SER A 187 3.45 -5.43 1.46
N MET A 188 4.10 -4.30 1.74
CA MET A 188 4.93 -3.58 0.79
C MET A 188 6.34 -4.16 0.64
N ASN A 189 6.97 -4.60 1.74
CA ASN A 189 8.38 -5.06 1.74
C ASN A 189 8.61 -6.46 1.21
N TYR A 190 7.55 -7.25 1.15
CA TYR A 190 7.60 -8.55 0.53
C TYR A 190 7.00 -8.40 -0.86
N PRO A 191 7.80 -7.83 -1.80
CA PRO A 191 7.32 -7.56 -3.14
C PRO A 191 6.86 -8.87 -3.70
N SER A 192 5.63 -8.82 -4.13
CA SER A 192 4.96 -9.96 -4.67
C SER A 192 4.07 -9.41 -5.74
N SER A 193 3.87 -10.23 -6.75
CA SER A 193 2.84 -10.15 -7.77
C SER A 193 1.40 -10.09 -7.22
N TRP A 194 1.22 -9.67 -5.96
CA TRP A 194 -0.06 -9.44 -5.30
C TRP A 194 -0.69 -8.11 -5.71
N PHE A 195 0.14 -7.10 -6.00
CA PHE A 195 -0.32 -5.81 -6.46
C PHE A 195 -0.14 -5.71 -7.96
N SER A 196 -1.24 -5.36 -8.63
CA SER A 196 -1.32 -5.17 -10.07
C SER A 196 -1.62 -3.71 -10.35
N TRP A 197 -0.80 -3.13 -11.21
CA TRP A 197 -0.90 -1.74 -11.64
C TRP A 197 -1.17 -1.68 -13.13
N ILE A 198 -1.93 -0.68 -13.56
CA ILE A 198 -2.21 -0.41 -14.96
C ILE A 198 -2.07 1.08 -15.25
N ARG A 199 -1.61 1.44 -16.44
CA ARG A 199 -1.69 2.80 -16.96
C ARG A 199 -2.04 2.80 -18.43
N ASP A 200 -2.81 3.79 -18.85
CA ASP A 200 -3.12 4.02 -20.25
C ASP A 200 -2.05 4.92 -20.87
N LEU A 201 -1.55 4.53 -22.05
CA LEU A 201 -0.61 5.33 -22.84
C LEU A 201 -1.28 6.05 -24.00
N GLY A 202 -2.58 5.81 -24.21
CA GLY A 202 -3.41 6.40 -25.25
C GLY A 202 -3.83 5.39 -26.31
N THR A 203 -4.40 5.92 -27.40
CA THR A 203 -4.92 5.12 -28.51
C THR A 203 -3.93 5.05 -29.68
N SER A 204 -4.06 4.02 -30.50
CA SER A 204 -3.38 3.92 -31.79
C SER A 204 -3.74 5.11 -32.72
N PRO A 205 -2.91 5.43 -33.73
CA PRO A 205 -3.17 6.55 -34.63
C PRO A 205 -4.48 6.45 -35.43
N ASP A 206 -4.99 5.24 -35.65
CA ASP A 206 -6.29 4.98 -36.30
C ASP A 206 -7.47 5.00 -35.32
N GLY A 207 -7.20 5.19 -34.02
CA GLY A 207 -8.20 5.27 -32.95
C GLY A 207 -8.95 3.96 -32.69
N GLN A 208 -8.47 2.82 -33.21
CA GLN A 208 -9.16 1.53 -33.08
C GLN A 208 -8.62 0.64 -31.95
N GLN A 209 -7.51 1.03 -31.33
CA GLN A 209 -6.82 0.22 -30.32
C GLN A 209 -6.38 1.09 -29.15
N HIS A 210 -6.37 0.53 -27.95
CA HIS A 210 -5.72 1.13 -26.79
C HIS A 210 -4.34 0.51 -26.56
N ILE A 211 -3.43 1.33 -26.04
CA ILE A 211 -2.09 0.90 -25.63
C ILE A 211 -2.00 1.07 -24.13
N VAL A 212 -1.96 -0.06 -23.41
CA VAL A 212 -1.90 -0.05 -21.94
C VAL A 212 -0.62 -0.72 -21.46
N GLU A 213 -0.13 -0.31 -20.30
CA GLU A 213 0.94 -1.00 -19.59
C GLU A 213 0.44 -1.56 -18.27
N THR A 214 0.83 -2.78 -17.95
CA THR A 214 0.60 -3.38 -16.63
C THR A 214 1.90 -3.71 -15.93
N MET A 215 1.92 -3.56 -14.61
CA MET A 215 3.04 -3.95 -13.76
C MET A 215 2.54 -4.84 -12.62
N PHE A 216 3.10 -6.06 -12.55
CA PHE A 216 2.88 -7.01 -11.46
C PHE A 216 4.12 -7.16 -10.58
N GLU A 217 5.31 -6.98 -11.16
CA GLU A 217 6.58 -7.14 -10.47
C GLU A 217 7.58 -6.09 -10.97
N TYR A 218 8.00 -5.21 -10.07
CA TYR A 218 9.03 -4.22 -10.36
C TYR A 218 10.38 -4.93 -10.63
N PRO A 219 11.16 -4.50 -11.67
CA PRO A 219 11.00 -3.28 -12.47
C PRO A 219 10.31 -3.46 -13.83
N LEU A 220 9.65 -4.58 -14.09
CA LEU A 220 9.17 -4.93 -15.43
C LEU A 220 7.67 -4.64 -15.60
N CYS A 221 7.35 -3.84 -16.60
CA CYS A 221 5.98 -3.67 -17.08
C CYS A 221 5.80 -4.30 -18.45
N ILE A 222 4.61 -4.83 -18.70
CA ILE A 222 4.23 -5.40 -19.99
C ILE A 222 3.31 -4.41 -20.71
N ARG A 223 3.63 -4.11 -21.97
CA ARG A 223 2.80 -3.27 -22.83
C ARG A 223 1.91 -4.14 -23.71
N TRP A 224 0.62 -3.87 -23.63
CA TRP A 224 -0.43 -4.55 -24.37
C TRP A 224 -1.04 -3.61 -25.39
N VAL A 225 -1.48 -4.19 -26.50
CA VAL A 225 -2.42 -3.57 -27.43
C VAL A 225 -3.76 -4.24 -27.20
N THR A 226 -4.78 -3.46 -26.89
CA THR A 226 -6.15 -3.95 -26.68
C THR A 226 -7.09 -3.37 -27.72
N ASP A 227 -8.24 -4.02 -27.91
CA ASP A 227 -9.37 -3.38 -28.59
C ASP A 227 -9.96 -2.24 -27.72
N LEU A 228 -10.95 -1.54 -28.27
CA LEU A 228 -11.67 -0.46 -27.57
C LEU A 228 -12.46 -0.96 -26.34
N ASP A 229 -12.74 -2.25 -26.25
CA ASP A 229 -13.42 -2.88 -25.12
C ASP A 229 -12.45 -3.36 -24.03
N GLY A 230 -11.14 -3.19 -24.22
CA GLY A 230 -10.11 -3.59 -23.28
C GLY A 230 -9.71 -5.06 -23.32
N HIS A 231 -10.03 -5.79 -24.40
CA HIS A 231 -9.54 -7.16 -24.61
C HIS A 231 -8.14 -7.14 -25.23
N PRO A 232 -7.20 -7.95 -24.72
CA PRO A 232 -5.85 -8.01 -25.27
C PRO A 232 -5.85 -8.60 -26.68
N ILE A 233 -5.36 -7.84 -27.65
CA ILE A 233 -5.12 -8.29 -29.03
C ILE A 233 -3.72 -8.87 -29.13
N THR A 234 -2.72 -8.16 -28.61
CA THR A 234 -1.32 -8.60 -28.67
C THR A 234 -0.46 -8.02 -27.54
N LEU A 235 0.59 -8.77 -27.18
CA LEU A 235 1.68 -8.29 -26.34
C LEU A 235 2.68 -7.55 -27.23
N SER A 236 2.86 -6.25 -26.99
CA SER A 236 3.76 -5.42 -27.79
C SER A 236 5.22 -5.57 -27.36
N ARG A 237 5.51 -5.43 -26.06
CA ARG A 237 6.87 -5.52 -25.49
C ARG A 237 6.87 -5.56 -23.97
N ALA A 238 7.96 -6.03 -23.38
CA ALA A 238 8.30 -5.79 -21.98
C ALA A 238 9.23 -4.56 -21.88
N VAL A 239 9.01 -3.72 -20.89
CA VAL A 239 9.74 -2.45 -20.68
C VAL A 239 10.08 -2.30 -19.20
N LEU A 240 11.17 -1.59 -18.91
CA LEU A 240 11.46 -1.14 -17.56
C LEU A 240 10.63 0.09 -17.22
N ALA A 241 10.05 0.12 -16.03
CA ALA A 241 9.29 1.26 -15.55
C ALA A 241 9.59 1.57 -14.08
N GLU A 242 9.28 2.81 -13.70
CA GLU A 242 9.34 3.28 -12.32
C GLU A 242 8.35 2.51 -11.44
N ASP A 243 8.76 2.26 -10.18
CA ASP A 243 7.93 1.57 -9.20
C ASP A 243 6.70 2.44 -8.84
N PRO A 244 5.47 2.01 -9.17
CA PRO A 244 4.25 2.72 -8.79
C PRO A 244 4.08 2.85 -7.27
N MET A 245 4.73 1.98 -6.49
CA MET A 245 4.64 2.01 -5.03
C MET A 245 5.54 3.05 -4.39
N HIS A 246 6.46 3.69 -5.12
CA HIS A 246 7.41 4.65 -4.54
C HIS A 246 6.72 5.80 -3.77
N GLU A 247 5.63 6.36 -4.32
CA GLU A 247 4.86 7.41 -3.63
C GLU A 247 4.18 6.89 -2.35
N LEU A 248 3.75 5.62 -2.36
CA LEU A 248 3.13 4.99 -1.19
C LEU A 248 4.16 4.64 -0.12
N GLN A 249 5.38 4.24 -0.51
CA GLN A 249 6.48 3.99 0.40
C GLN A 249 6.80 5.23 1.25
N ALA A 250 6.84 6.41 0.62
CA ALA A 250 7.05 7.67 1.33
C ALA A 250 5.95 7.93 2.38
N GLN A 251 4.68 7.71 2.03
CA GLN A 251 3.55 7.87 2.95
C GLN A 251 3.61 6.88 4.12
N MET A 252 3.97 5.62 3.87
CA MET A 252 4.13 4.61 4.92
C MET A 252 5.28 4.93 5.86
N PHE A 253 6.38 5.46 5.31
CA PHE A 253 7.52 5.91 6.10
C PHE A 253 7.14 7.08 7.01
N GLU A 254 6.43 8.09 6.48
CA GLU A 254 5.92 9.21 7.28
C GLU A 254 4.98 8.74 8.39
N ALA A 255 4.03 7.85 8.08
CA ALA A 255 3.09 7.30 9.04
C ALA A 255 3.77 6.55 10.18
N ALA A 256 4.77 5.74 9.88
CA ALA A 256 5.54 5.02 10.89
C ALA A 256 6.41 5.94 11.75
N ASN A 257 7.01 6.98 11.15
CA ASN A 257 7.75 7.99 11.91
C ASN A 257 6.83 8.74 12.87
N ALA A 258 5.66 9.16 12.41
CA ALA A 258 4.65 9.80 13.25
C ALA A 258 4.19 8.87 14.39
N TYR A 259 3.94 7.60 14.10
CA TYR A 259 3.63 6.59 15.13
C TYR A 259 4.76 6.47 16.17
N ASN A 260 6.00 6.30 15.73
CA ASN A 260 7.16 6.15 16.62
C ASN A 260 7.40 7.37 17.48
N GLU A 261 7.25 8.57 16.92
CA GLU A 261 7.33 9.82 17.64
C GLU A 261 6.25 9.90 18.71
N LEU A 262 4.99 9.60 18.35
CA LEU A 262 3.88 9.56 19.30
C LEU A 262 4.16 8.61 20.45
N VAL A 263 4.60 7.37 20.18
CA VAL A 263 4.94 6.39 21.21
C VAL A 263 6.02 6.90 22.16
N ARG A 264 7.10 7.49 21.61
CA ARG A 264 8.22 8.02 22.41
C ARG A 264 7.80 9.20 23.28
N VAL A 265 7.14 10.20 22.68
CA VAL A 265 6.82 11.46 23.36
C VAL A 265 5.72 11.27 24.39
N THR A 266 4.75 10.38 24.13
CA THR A 266 3.63 10.13 25.04
C THR A 266 3.92 9.06 26.09
N GLY A 267 5.07 8.37 25.99
CA GLY A 267 5.54 7.41 27.00
C GLY A 267 4.75 6.11 27.06
N THR A 268 4.04 5.76 25.97
CA THR A 268 3.27 4.51 25.89
C THR A 268 4.20 3.30 25.85
N GLN A 269 3.73 2.15 26.31
CA GLN A 269 4.50 0.88 26.30
C GLN A 269 4.34 0.11 24.97
N LEU A 270 3.85 0.77 23.93
CA LEU A 270 3.66 0.17 22.61
C LEU A 270 5.02 -0.04 21.93
N PRO A 271 5.19 -1.12 21.14
CA PRO A 271 6.43 -1.37 20.43
C PRO A 271 6.66 -0.32 19.34
N LEU A 272 7.92 0.09 19.16
CA LEU A 272 8.32 0.95 18.04
C LEU A 272 8.40 0.15 16.75
N ILE A 273 7.98 0.75 15.64
CA ILE A 273 8.17 0.19 14.30
C ILE A 273 9.59 0.54 13.87
N THR A 274 10.47 -0.44 13.84
CA THR A 274 11.83 -0.23 13.34
C THR A 274 11.84 -0.29 11.81
N MET A 275 12.47 0.69 11.17
CA MET A 275 12.68 0.73 9.73
C MET A 275 14.19 0.73 9.50
N ASN A 276 14.74 -0.37 9.01
CA ASN A 276 16.16 -0.43 8.73
C ASN A 276 16.38 0.09 7.31
N PRO A 277 17.23 1.11 7.09
CA PRO A 277 17.69 1.39 5.74
C PRO A 277 18.41 0.14 5.22
N ILE A 278 18.25 -0.17 3.92
CA ILE A 278 19.05 -1.20 3.28
C ILE A 278 20.50 -0.75 3.39
N VAL A 279 21.24 -1.33 4.34
CA VAL A 279 22.69 -1.35 4.26
C VAL A 279 22.97 -2.36 3.18
N ASP A 280 23.30 -1.88 1.98
CA ASP A 280 23.87 -2.73 0.95
C ASP A 280 24.95 -3.58 1.62
N ALA A 281 24.85 -4.90 1.45
CA ALA A 281 25.93 -5.82 1.77
C ALA A 281 27.11 -5.66 0.78
N ALA A 282 27.40 -4.42 0.36
CA ALA A 282 28.56 -3.98 -0.40
C ALA A 282 29.35 -2.97 0.45
N GLY A 283 29.57 -3.32 1.72
CA GLY A 283 30.30 -2.52 2.70
C GLY A 283 31.67 -3.10 3.08
N SER A 284 32.31 -3.85 2.20
CA SER A 284 33.75 -4.17 2.31
C SER A 284 34.53 -3.76 1.06
N ALA A 285 34.24 -2.61 0.45
CA ALA A 285 35.25 -1.74 -0.15
C ALA A 285 34.65 -0.45 -0.75
N GLN A 286 35.20 0.67 -0.27
CA GLN A 286 35.43 1.93 -1.01
C GLN A 286 34.26 2.90 -1.30
N LYS A 287 34.29 3.97 -0.49
CA LYS A 287 34.29 5.41 -0.83
C LYS A 287 33.20 5.97 -1.77
N LYS A 288 32.37 6.81 -1.13
CA LYS A 288 31.86 8.13 -1.57
C LYS A 288 31.49 8.27 -3.05
N SER A 289 30.19 8.22 -3.33
CA SER A 289 29.54 9.18 -4.21
C SER A 289 28.12 9.43 -3.70
N ALA A 290 27.78 10.70 -3.56
CA ALA A 290 26.45 11.16 -3.18
C ALA A 290 25.41 10.84 -4.26
N THR A 291 24.14 10.92 -3.84
CA THR A 291 22.90 10.78 -4.64
C THR A 291 22.64 9.41 -5.24
N ASN A 292 21.93 8.57 -4.47
CA ASN A 292 20.93 7.63 -4.98
C ASN A 292 19.88 7.42 -3.89
N ASN A 293 18.61 7.69 -4.20
CA ASN A 293 17.49 7.45 -3.30
C ASN A 293 17.36 5.93 -3.10
N PHE A 294 17.75 5.47 -1.92
CA PHE A 294 17.71 4.07 -1.54
C PHE A 294 16.26 3.62 -1.30
N LEU A 295 15.86 2.53 -1.97
CA LEU A 295 14.72 1.71 -1.55
C LEU A 295 15.02 1.21 -0.12
N GLN A 296 14.12 1.46 0.83
CA GLN A 296 14.26 1.00 2.21
C GLN A 296 13.33 -0.20 2.42
N SER A 297 13.85 -1.33 2.93
CA SER A 297 13.02 -2.46 3.34
C SER A 297 12.79 -2.39 4.84
N ILE A 298 11.53 -2.38 5.27
CA ILE A 298 11.19 -2.25 6.69
C ILE A 298 11.09 -3.65 7.32
N ARG A 299 11.89 -3.91 8.36
CA ARG A 299 11.83 -5.15 9.16
C ARG A 299 11.20 -4.85 10.50
N ILE A 300 10.21 -5.64 10.91
CA ILE A 300 9.45 -5.38 12.13
C ILE A 300 9.87 -6.39 13.19
N PHE A 301 10.56 -5.89 14.22
CA PHE A 301 10.99 -6.66 15.39
C PHE A 301 10.05 -6.47 16.59
#